data_AF-A0A317XMN1-F1
#
_entry.id   AF-A0A317XMN1-F1
#
_cell.length_a   1.000
_cell.length_b   1.000
_cell.length_c   1.000
_cell.angle_alpha   90.00
_cell.angle_beta   90.00
_cell.angle_gamma   90.00
#
_symmetry.space_group_name_H-M   'P 1'
#
loop_
_entity.id
_entity.type
_entity.pdbx_description
1 polymer ?
#
loop_
_entity_poly.entity_id
_entity_poly.type
_entity_poly.pdbx_seq_one_letter_code
_entity_poly.pdbx_strand_id
1 'polypeptide(L)'
;MTNRRNKVAMEVVRLENRPGGAKFEELRDLVSGARGKGVYETGDIDAGIWSAGITVGLIHDIPSCKDLCAKIEKDAEQHINRLSSLVAQKGGASSGRPSKL
;
A
#
# COMPACT_ATOMS: atom_id res chain seq x y z
N MET A 1 -1.42 3.18 12.18
CA MET A 1 -1.76 4.26 11.22
C MET A 1 -0.47 4.64 10.50
N THR A 2 -0.27 4.23 9.25
CA THR A 2 1.01 4.45 8.54
C THR A 2 0.97 5.81 7.83
N ASN A 3 1.84 6.73 8.24
CA ASN A 3 1.96 8.09 7.72
C ASN A 3 3.11 8.19 6.69
N ARG A 4 2.99 9.06 5.68
CA ARG A 4 4.06 9.33 4.71
C ARG A 4 5.27 9.97 5.42
N ARG A 5 6.49 9.55 5.08
CA ARG A 5 7.71 10.19 5.61
C ARG A 5 7.84 11.61 5.05
N ASN A 6 7.65 12.63 5.88
CA ASN A 6 7.86 14.05 5.57
C ASN A 6 8.53 14.77 6.75
N LYS A 7 8.90 16.05 6.58
CA LYS A 7 9.65 16.81 7.62
C LYS A 7 8.92 16.84 8.97
N VAL A 8 7.60 17.01 8.95
CA VAL A 8 6.75 17.05 10.15
C VAL A 8 6.70 15.69 10.84
N ALA A 9 6.57 14.59 10.10
CA ALA A 9 6.59 13.24 10.64
C ALA A 9 7.95 12.91 11.31
N MET A 10 9.06 13.34 10.70
CA MET A 10 10.39 13.16 11.28
C MET A 10 10.57 13.96 12.57
N GLU A 11 10.00 15.16 12.64
CA GLU A 11 10.04 15.97 13.85
C GLU A 11 9.22 15.35 14.99
N VAL A 12 8.05 14.79 14.72
CA VAL A 12 7.27 14.02 15.71
C VAL A 12 8.10 12.84 16.25
N VAL A 13 8.69 12.04 15.36
CA VAL A 13 9.56 10.92 15.76
C VAL A 13 10.77 11.38 16.57
N ARG A 14 11.36 12.53 16.24
CA ARG A 14 12.47 13.12 17.00
C ARG A 14 12.02 13.52 18.40
N LEU A 15 10.85 14.14 18.53
CA LEU A 15 10.30 14.57 19.81
C LEU A 15 9.92 13.39 20.71
N GLU A 16 9.35 12.33 20.13
CA GLU A 16 9.00 11.07 20.81
C GLU A 16 10.24 10.31 21.31
N ASN A 17 11.35 10.34 20.56
CA ASN A 17 12.60 9.66 20.91
C ASN A 17 13.45 10.38 21.99
N ARG A 18 13.00 11.51 22.53
CA ARG A 18 13.71 12.22 23.61
C ARG A 18 13.66 11.41 24.92
N PRO A 19 14.71 11.45 25.77
CA PRO A 19 14.68 10.84 27.09
C PRO A 19 13.56 11.48 27.92
N GLY A 20 12.56 10.67 28.33
CA GLY A 20 11.35 11.16 29.02
C GLY A 20 10.09 11.22 28.14
N GLY A 21 10.20 10.96 26.84
CA GLY A 21 9.08 10.98 25.89
C GLY A 21 8.57 12.39 25.59
N ALA A 22 7.60 12.49 24.68
CA ALA A 22 6.87 13.73 24.41
C ALA A 22 5.46 13.64 24.97
N LYS A 23 4.98 14.70 25.62
CA LYS A 23 3.56 14.80 25.96
C LYS A 23 2.75 15.09 24.70
N PHE A 24 1.50 14.61 24.68
CA PHE A 24 0.60 14.86 23.56
C PHE A 24 0.42 16.35 23.26
N GLU A 25 0.45 17.21 24.29
CA GLU A 25 0.35 18.66 24.16
C GLU A 25 1.46 19.26 23.29
N GLU A 26 2.68 18.71 23.33
CA GLU A 26 3.82 19.14 22.51
C GLU A 26 3.72 18.68 21.05
N LEU A 27 2.98 17.59 20.81
CA LEU A 27 2.79 16.99 19.49
C LEU A 27 1.52 17.49 18.80
N ARG A 28 0.53 17.96 19.57
CA ARG A 28 -0.82 18.30 19.11
C ARG A 28 -0.83 19.25 17.92
N ASP A 29 0.05 20.24 17.93
CA ASP A 29 0.12 21.24 16.86
C ASP A 29 0.72 20.65 15.57
N LEU A 30 1.65 19.71 15.70
CA LEU A 30 2.30 19.00 14.59
C LEU A 30 1.39 17.93 13.96
N VAL A 31 0.59 17.24 14.78
CA VAL A 31 -0.35 16.19 14.33
C VAL A 31 -1.76 16.71 14.08
N SER A 32 -1.95 18.03 14.09
CA SER A 32 -3.28 18.63 13.94
C SER A 32 -3.91 18.27 12.58
N GLY A 33 -5.12 17.73 12.62
CA GLY A 33 -5.87 17.38 11.40
C GLY A 33 -6.13 18.58 10.48
N ALA A 34 -6.14 19.81 11.03
CA ALA A 34 -6.24 21.04 10.25
C ALA A 34 -5.01 21.24 9.33
N ARG A 35 -3.80 20.97 9.82
CA ARG A 35 -2.58 20.99 8.98
C ARG A 35 -2.60 19.87 7.94
N GLY A 36 -3.06 18.69 8.33
CA GLY A 36 -3.24 17.57 7.39
C GLY A 36 -4.21 17.89 6.26
N LYS A 37 -5.31 18.61 6.55
CA LYS A 37 -6.27 19.07 5.53
C LYS A 37 -5.63 20.03 4.53
N GLY A 38 -4.81 20.96 5.01
CA GLY A 38 -4.10 21.93 4.17
C GLY A 38 -3.17 21.29 3.13
N VAL A 39 -2.62 20.09 3.41
CA VAL A 39 -1.80 19.35 2.45
C VAL A 39 -2.60 18.98 1.19
N TYR A 40 -3.86 18.58 1.35
CA TYR A 40 -4.73 18.21 0.22
C TYR A 40 -5.20 19.43 -0.58
N GLU A 41 -5.33 20.59 0.06
CA GLU A 41 -5.80 21.83 -0.56
C GLU A 41 -4.68 22.60 -1.28
N THR A 42 -3.48 22.64 -0.70
CA THR A 42 -2.35 23.45 -1.19
C THR A 42 -1.35 22.67 -2.02
N GLY A 43 -1.32 21.34 -1.89
CA GLY A 43 -0.29 20.49 -2.48
C GLY A 43 1.07 20.56 -1.77
N ASP A 44 1.20 21.34 -0.69
CA ASP A 44 2.41 21.36 0.13
C ASP A 44 2.44 20.13 1.05
N ILE A 45 3.19 19.13 0.60
CA ILE A 45 3.39 17.86 1.29
C ILE A 45 4.12 17.95 2.63
N ASP A 46 4.81 19.07 2.90
CA ASP A 46 5.55 19.33 4.13
C ASP A 46 4.73 20.19 5.12
N ALA A 47 3.57 20.71 4.72
CA ALA A 47 2.72 21.56 5.58
C ALA A 47 2.06 20.82 6.76
N GLY A 48 1.97 19.49 6.70
CA GLY A 48 1.29 18.71 7.73
C GLY A 48 1.45 17.21 7.57
N ILE A 49 0.94 16.48 8.56
CA ILE A 49 0.86 15.01 8.53
C ILE A 49 -0.35 14.59 7.69
N TRP A 50 -0.14 13.68 6.74
CA TRP A 50 -1.18 13.18 5.86
C TRP A 50 -1.05 11.67 5.66
N SER A 51 -2.18 10.97 5.61
CA SER A 51 -2.19 9.51 5.64
C SER A 51 -1.83 8.94 4.27
N ALA A 52 -0.81 8.07 4.23
CA ALA A 52 -0.46 7.27 3.06
C ALA A 52 0.09 5.91 3.51
N GLY A 53 -0.59 4.83 3.14
CA GLY A 53 -0.14 3.47 3.39
C GLY A 53 1.02 3.06 2.50
N ILE A 54 1.72 1.97 2.86
CA ILE A 54 2.82 1.41 2.07
C ILE A 54 2.40 1.03 0.64
N THR A 55 1.12 0.70 0.44
CA THR A 55 0.53 0.36 -0.87
C THR A 55 0.71 1.46 -1.91
N VAL A 56 0.88 2.72 -1.50
CA VAL A 56 1.15 3.82 -2.44
C VAL A 56 2.38 3.58 -3.31
N GLY A 57 3.37 2.81 -2.82
CA GLY A 57 4.56 2.46 -3.61
C GLY A 57 4.28 1.52 -4.79
N LEU A 58 3.10 0.89 -4.83
CA LEU A 58 2.64 0.04 -5.94
C LEU A 58 1.75 0.79 -6.94
N ILE A 59 1.41 2.05 -6.65
CA ILE A 59 0.55 2.88 -7.49
C ILE A 59 1.43 3.70 -8.43
N HIS A 60 1.27 3.52 -9.73
CA HIS A 60 2.07 4.18 -10.77
C HIS A 60 1.22 4.93 -11.81
N ASP A 61 -0.10 4.84 -11.72
CA ASP A 61 -1.08 5.48 -12.59
C ASP A 61 -2.17 6.19 -11.78
N ILE A 62 -2.88 7.12 -12.43
CA ILE A 62 -4.01 7.88 -11.85
C ILE A 62 -5.23 7.70 -12.76
N PRO A 63 -5.84 6.50 -12.80
CA PRO A 63 -7.04 6.24 -13.60
C PRO A 63 -8.29 6.89 -13.00
N SER A 64 -9.39 6.93 -13.77
CA SER A 64 -10.70 7.23 -13.19
C SER A 64 -11.14 6.11 -12.23
N CYS A 65 -12.03 6.41 -11.28
CA CYS A 65 -12.56 5.39 -10.37
C CYS A 65 -13.20 4.20 -11.13
N LYS A 66 -13.85 4.48 -12.26
CA LYS A 66 -14.47 3.46 -13.11
C LYS A 66 -13.42 2.53 -13.72
N ASP A 67 -12.37 3.11 -14.31
CA ASP A 67 -11.33 2.34 -14.98
C ASP A 67 -10.48 1.55 -13.98
N LEU A 68 -10.26 2.11 -12.78
CA LEU A 68 -9.57 1.42 -11.69
C LEU A 68 -10.30 0.14 -11.29
N CYS A 69 -11.61 0.22 -11.02
CA CYS A 69 -12.40 -0.95 -10.62
C CYS A 69 -12.41 -2.02 -11.73
N ALA A 70 -12.65 -1.59 -12.99
CA ALA A 70 -12.66 -2.51 -14.13
C ALA A 70 -11.30 -3.20 -14.33
N LYS A 71 -10.18 -2.49 -14.09
CA LYS A 71 -8.82 -3.05 -14.13
C LYS A 71 -8.62 -4.09 -13.02
N ILE A 72 -9.02 -3.78 -11.79
CA ILE A 72 -8.91 -4.70 -10.64
C ILE A 72 -9.67 -6.01 -10.89
N GLU A 73 -10.91 -5.92 -11.36
CA GLU A 73 -11.74 -7.10 -11.68
C GLU A 73 -11.08 -7.97 -12.74
N LYS A 74 -10.66 -7.35 -13.85
CA LYS A 74 -9.98 -8.04 -14.96
C LYS A 74 -8.67 -8.69 -14.51
N ASP A 75 -7.84 -7.99 -13.75
CA ASP A 75 -6.55 -8.51 -13.26
C ASP A 75 -6.78 -9.70 -12.32
N ALA A 76 -7.81 -9.64 -11.46
CA ALA A 76 -8.19 -10.74 -10.57
C ALA A 76 -8.58 -12.00 -11.37
N GLU A 77 -9.46 -11.87 -12.37
CA GLU A 77 -9.85 -13.00 -13.23
C GLU A 77 -8.65 -13.62 -13.95
N GLN A 78 -7.78 -12.78 -14.51
CA GLN A 78 -6.57 -13.24 -15.19
C GLN A 78 -5.62 -13.98 -14.25
N HIS A 79 -5.42 -13.47 -13.03
CA HIS A 79 -4.58 -14.12 -12.04
C HIS A 79 -5.15 -15.44 -11.55
N ILE A 80 -6.47 -15.53 -11.32
CA ILE A 80 -7.15 -16.78 -10.94
C ILE A 80 -6.99 -17.84 -12.03
N ASN A 81 -7.25 -17.48 -13.29
CA ASN A 81 -7.11 -18.39 -14.43
C ASN A 81 -5.66 -18.88 -14.58
N ARG A 82 -4.69 -17.97 -14.47
CA ARG A 82 -3.26 -18.30 -14.53
C ARG A 82 -2.85 -19.27 -13.42
N LEU A 83 -3.23 -18.99 -12.17
CA LEU A 83 -2.89 -19.84 -11.03
C LEU A 83 -3.56 -21.23 -11.13
N SER A 84 -4.80 -21.29 -11.60
CA SER A 84 -5.52 -22.55 -11.82
C SER A 84 -4.79 -23.44 -12.83
N SER A 85 -4.26 -22.86 -13.90
CA SER A 85 -3.50 -23.61 -14.92
C SER A 85 -2.18 -24.20 -14.40
N LEU A 86 -1.54 -23.52 -13.44
CA LEU A 86 -0.29 -23.98 -12.81
C LEU A 86 -0.53 -25.13 -11.84
N VAL A 87 -1.68 -25.15 -11.14
CA VAL A 87 -2.02 -26.21 -10.18
C VAL A 87 -2.57 -27.47 -10.89
N ALA A 88 -3.29 -27.31 -12.00
CA ALA A 88 -3.89 -28.42 -12.74
C ALA A 88 -2.88 -29.30 -13.50
N GLN A 89 -1.61 -28.89 -13.67
CA GLN A 89 -0.59 -29.69 -14.37
C GLN A 89 -0.05 -30.89 -13.59
N LYS A 90 -0.49 -31.14 -12.35
CA LYS A 90 -0.07 -32.32 -11.56
C LYS A 90 -1.06 -33.48 -11.72
N GLY A 91 -1.19 -34.01 -12.94
CA GLY A 91 -2.09 -35.13 -13.21
C GLY A 91 -1.92 -35.88 -14.52
N GLY A 92 -0.88 -35.61 -15.33
CA GLY A 92 -0.80 -36.21 -16.68
C GLY A 92 0.61 -36.43 -17.18
N ALA A 93 1.33 -37.42 -16.63
CA ALA A 93 2.41 -38.11 -17.33
C ALA A 93 2.78 -39.44 -16.63
N SER A 94 1.87 -40.41 -16.63
CA SER A 94 2.25 -41.84 -16.55
C SER A 94 1.61 -42.58 -17.73
N SER A 95 2.06 -42.26 -18.94
CA SER A 95 1.80 -43.12 -20.10
C SER A 95 2.50 -44.46 -19.85
N GLY A 96 1.70 -45.48 -19.53
CA GLY A 96 2.17 -46.84 -19.26
C GLY A 96 3.12 -47.34 -20.34
N ARG A 97 4.31 -47.77 -19.91
CA ARG A 97 5.24 -48.49 -20.78
C ARG A 97 4.68 -49.92 -20.95
N PRO A 98 4.34 -50.38 -22.16
CA PRO A 98 3.83 -51.73 -22.33
C PRO A 98 4.93 -52.74 -22.00
N SER A 99 4.66 -53.56 -21.00
CA SER A 99 5.44 -54.75 -20.64
C SER A 99 5.40 -55.74 -21.80
N LYS A 100 6.48 -55.82 -22.58
CA LYS A 100 6.69 -56.96 -23.46
C LYS A 100 7.14 -58.15 -22.61
N LEU A 101 6.43 -59.26 -22.80
CA LEU A 101 6.77 -60.63 -22.39
C LEU A 101 8.25 -60.93 -22.60
#